data_AF-A0A7S3ZET0-F1
#
_entry.id   AF-A0A7S3ZET0-F1
#
_cell.length_a   1.000
_cell.length_b   1.000
_cell.length_c   1.000
_cell.angle_alpha   90.00
_cell.angle_beta   90.00
_cell.angle_gamma   90.00
#
_symmetry.space_group_name_H-M   'P 1'
#
loop_
_entity.id
_entity.type
_entity.pdbx_description
1 polymer ?
#
loop_
_entity_poly.entity_id
_entity_poly.type
_entity_poly.pdbx_seq_one_letter_code
_entity_poly.pdbx_strand_id
1 'polypeptide(L)'
;EEQELVRMIDNESWHDDFSRRVQHYGYVFNYGTRNVDVNKPTPGGLPTFVRAILPSHPENLRGLSKEDAVSIAKSDQCTVNEYKAGQGIRPHVDTPEAFGTHIVSLSLLSPI
;
A
#
# COMPACT_ATOMS: atom_id res chain seq x y z
N GLU A 1 16.86 -8.25 -1.92
CA GLU A 1 15.43 -8.11 -1.55
C GLU A 1 15.00 -6.64 -1.60
N GLU A 2 15.38 -5.77 -0.66
CA GLU A 2 14.97 -4.35 -0.68
C GLU A 2 15.30 -3.61 -1.98
N GLN A 3 16.57 -3.61 -2.41
CA GLN A 3 17.00 -2.88 -3.61
C GLN A 3 16.31 -3.34 -4.89
N GLU A 4 15.90 -4.60 -4.95
CA GLU A 4 15.16 -5.16 -6.08
C GLU A 4 13.71 -4.67 -6.07
N LEU A 5 13.07 -4.66 -4.90
CA LEU A 5 11.74 -4.09 -4.73
C LEU A 5 11.72 -2.60 -5.09
N VAL A 6 12.71 -1.83 -4.64
CA VAL A 6 12.85 -0.40 -5.00
C VAL A 6 12.96 -0.22 -6.52
N ARG A 7 13.80 -1.03 -7.19
CA ARG A 7 13.90 -0.99 -8.67
C ARG A 7 12.58 -1.32 -9.36
N MET A 8 11.82 -2.30 -8.84
CA MET A 8 10.51 -2.65 -9.39
C MET A 8 9.51 -1.50 -9.22
N ILE A 9 9.51 -0.84 -8.06
CA ILE A 9 8.69 0.36 -7.78
C ILE A 9 9.09 1.50 -8.72
N ASP A 10 10.38 1.78 -8.88
CA ASP A 10 10.88 2.91 -9.69
C ASP A 10 10.56 2.78 -11.19
N ASN A 11 10.35 1.55 -11.68
CA ASN A 11 9.98 1.27 -13.08
C ASN A 11 8.49 1.53 -13.37
N GLU A 12 7.67 1.71 -12.33
CA GLU A 12 6.24 1.96 -12.47
C GLU A 12 5.93 3.46 -12.59
N SER A 13 4.74 3.76 -13.13
CA SER A 13 4.32 5.15 -13.35
C SER A 13 3.96 5.84 -12.03
N TRP A 14 4.50 7.03 -11.82
CA TRP A 14 4.23 7.86 -10.64
C TRP A 14 3.14 8.90 -10.92
N HIS A 15 2.29 9.14 -9.93
CA HIS A 15 1.43 10.32 -9.85
C HIS A 15 2.08 11.38 -8.97
N ASP A 16 2.16 12.61 -9.45
CA ASP A 16 2.83 13.75 -8.81
C ASP A 16 1.89 14.91 -8.46
N ASP A 17 0.57 14.63 -8.36
CA ASP A 17 -0.47 15.59 -7.97
C ASP A 17 -0.32 16.13 -6.53
N PHE A 18 0.55 15.51 -5.73
CA PHE A 18 0.82 15.88 -4.33
C PHE A 18 2.26 16.35 -4.17
N SER A 19 2.56 16.95 -3.00
CA SER A 19 3.95 17.26 -2.65
C SER A 19 4.86 16.03 -2.70
N ARG A 20 4.31 14.84 -2.43
CA ARG A 20 4.97 13.53 -2.53
C ARG A 20 4.51 12.81 -3.80
N ARG A 21 5.31 11.87 -4.31
CA ARG A 21 4.85 11.01 -5.42
C ARG A 21 4.13 9.78 -4.89
N VAL A 22 3.11 9.32 -5.63
CA VAL A 22 2.32 8.14 -5.23
C VAL A 22 2.12 7.17 -6.39
N GLN A 23 1.97 5.89 -6.06
CA GLN A 23 1.49 4.85 -6.97
C GLN A 23 0.32 4.12 -6.29
N HIS A 24 -0.67 3.71 -7.08
CA HIS A 24 -1.84 2.98 -6.59
C HIS A 24 -1.98 1.65 -7.31
N TYR A 25 -2.15 0.57 -6.55
CA TYR A 25 -2.35 -0.78 -7.07
C TYR A 25 -3.62 -1.38 -6.48
N GLY A 26 -4.30 -2.19 -7.29
CA GLY A 26 -5.58 -2.80 -6.95
C GLY A 26 -6.73 -1.81 -7.05
N TYR A 27 -6.70 -0.77 -6.23
CA TYR A 27 -7.67 0.32 -6.24
C TYR A 27 -7.00 1.69 -6.02
N VAL A 28 -7.47 2.69 -6.76
CA VAL A 28 -7.04 4.08 -6.59
C VAL A 28 -7.74 4.67 -5.37
N PHE A 29 -6.96 5.18 -4.42
CA PHE A 29 -7.50 5.94 -3.31
C PHE A 29 -7.81 7.36 -3.77
N ASN A 30 -9.09 7.74 -3.79
CA ASN A 30 -9.51 9.08 -4.16
C ASN A 30 -9.41 10.00 -2.94
N TYR A 31 -8.45 10.92 -2.96
CA TYR A 31 -8.20 11.85 -1.87
C TYR A 31 -9.32 12.90 -1.67
N GLY A 32 -10.10 13.20 -2.71
CA GLY A 32 -11.23 14.12 -2.63
C GLY A 32 -12.45 13.50 -1.92
N THR A 33 -12.75 12.24 -2.21
CA THR A 33 -13.84 11.48 -1.55
C THR A 33 -13.37 10.69 -0.33
N ARG A 34 -12.05 10.61 -0.13
CA ARG A 34 -11.37 9.81 0.91
C ARG A 34 -11.77 8.33 0.87
N ASN A 35 -11.98 7.78 -0.31
CA ASN A 35 -12.48 6.42 -0.49
C ASN A 35 -11.91 5.76 -1.75
N VAL A 36 -12.12 4.45 -1.89
CA VAL A 36 -11.85 3.67 -3.11
C VAL A 36 -13.16 3.41 -3.87
N ASP A 37 -13.09 3.39 -5.20
CA ASP A 37 -14.22 2.93 -6.02
C ASP A 37 -14.04 1.44 -6.34
N VAL A 38 -14.76 0.59 -5.60
CA VAL A 38 -14.69 -0.87 -5.74
C VAL A 38 -15.14 -1.37 -7.11
N ASN A 39 -15.89 -0.55 -7.87
CA ASN A 39 -16.32 -0.90 -9.23
C ASN A 39 -15.26 -0.53 -10.29
N LYS A 40 -14.17 0.13 -9.89
CA LYS A 40 -13.13 0.65 -10.78
C LYS A 40 -11.73 0.27 -10.29
N PRO A 41 -11.37 -1.03 -10.34
CA PRO A 41 -10.02 -1.47 -9.99
C PRO A 41 -8.98 -0.91 -10.97
N THR A 42 -7.71 -0.83 -10.53
CA THR A 42 -6.60 -0.48 -11.40
C THR A 42 -6.37 -1.58 -12.44
N PRO A 43 -5.94 -1.23 -13.67
CA PRO A 43 -5.45 -2.24 -14.61
C PRO A 43 -4.32 -3.06 -13.97
N GLY A 44 -4.38 -4.38 -14.09
CA GLY A 44 -3.36 -5.30 -13.54
C GLY A 44 -3.51 -5.64 -12.04
N GLY A 45 -4.42 -4.98 -11.30
CA GLY A 45 -4.63 -5.25 -9.88
C GLY A 45 -3.37 -5.03 -9.03
N LEU A 46 -3.12 -5.92 -8.07
CA LEU A 46 -1.83 -5.94 -7.33
C LEU A 46 -0.73 -6.59 -8.18
N PRO A 47 0.38 -5.89 -8.47
CA PRO A 47 1.49 -6.44 -9.25
C PRO A 47 2.25 -7.49 -8.44
N THR A 48 3.00 -8.34 -9.15
CA THR A 48 3.71 -9.49 -8.56
C THR A 48 4.65 -9.09 -7.42
N PHE A 49 5.35 -7.96 -7.55
CA PHE A 49 6.27 -7.49 -6.51
C PHE A 49 5.55 -7.10 -5.21
N VAL A 50 4.31 -6.58 -5.29
CA VAL A 50 3.49 -6.31 -4.10
C VAL A 50 2.98 -7.63 -3.51
N ARG A 51 2.50 -8.55 -4.35
CA ARG A 51 2.02 -9.87 -3.89
C ARG A 51 3.12 -10.68 -3.22
N ALA A 52 4.36 -10.53 -3.66
CA ALA A 52 5.52 -11.20 -3.07
C ALA A 52 5.83 -10.74 -1.63
N ILE A 53 5.36 -9.56 -1.22
CA ILE A 53 5.52 -9.04 0.14
C ILE A 53 4.45 -9.63 1.08
N LEU A 54 3.29 -10.02 0.54
CA LEU A 54 2.22 -10.59 1.35
C LEU A 54 2.62 -11.97 1.90
N PRO A 55 2.26 -12.29 3.16
CA PRO A 55 2.66 -13.54 3.79
C PRO A 55 2.01 -14.73 3.06
N SER A 56 2.83 -15.66 2.56
CA SER A 56 2.33 -16.89 1.93
C SER A 56 1.73 -17.89 2.93
N HIS A 57 2.13 -17.77 4.20
CA HIS A 57 1.65 -18.59 5.32
C HIS A 57 1.18 -17.67 6.45
N PRO A 58 0.06 -16.95 6.27
CA PRO A 58 -0.41 -15.94 7.22
C PRO A 58 -0.60 -16.49 8.63
N GLU A 59 -1.00 -17.74 8.78
CA GLU A 59 -1.19 -18.39 10.07
C GLU A 59 0.07 -18.43 10.96
N ASN A 60 1.25 -18.21 10.37
CA ASN A 60 2.53 -18.16 11.10
C ASN A 60 2.87 -16.76 11.62
N LEU A 61 2.09 -15.73 11.27
CA LEU A 61 2.28 -14.38 11.79
C LEU A 61 1.95 -14.35 13.29
N ARG A 62 2.96 -14.01 14.10
CA ARG A 62 2.82 -13.89 15.55
C ARG A 62 2.15 -12.56 15.91
N GLY A 63 1.39 -12.56 17.00
CA GLY A 63 0.76 -11.35 17.54
C GLY A 63 -0.53 -10.93 16.82
N LEU A 64 -1.04 -11.76 15.91
CA LEU A 64 -2.32 -11.59 15.24
C LEU A 64 -3.20 -12.81 15.46
N SER A 65 -4.53 -12.64 15.40
CA SER A 65 -5.43 -13.78 15.25
C SER A 65 -5.23 -14.44 13.89
N LYS A 66 -5.66 -15.69 13.75
CA LYS A 66 -5.58 -16.39 12.46
C LYS A 66 -6.42 -15.67 11.40
N GLU A 67 -7.56 -15.14 11.81
CA GLU A 67 -8.49 -14.39 10.98
C GLU A 67 -7.85 -13.10 10.46
N ASP A 68 -7.18 -12.34 11.33
CA ASP A 68 -6.52 -11.08 10.98
C ASP A 68 -5.34 -11.31 10.04
N ALA A 69 -4.53 -12.34 10.31
CA ALA A 69 -3.41 -12.69 9.47
C ALA A 69 -3.87 -13.12 8.07
N VAL A 70 -4.94 -13.91 7.98
CA VAL A 70 -5.56 -14.29 6.69
C VAL A 70 -6.14 -13.05 6.00
N SER A 71 -6.73 -12.11 6.74
CA SER A 71 -7.21 -10.84 6.17
C SER A 71 -6.06 -10.04 5.54
N ILE A 72 -4.91 -9.95 6.21
CA ILE A 72 -3.72 -9.26 5.69
C ILE A 72 -3.20 -9.93 4.42
N ALA A 73 -3.13 -11.26 4.37
CA ALA A 73 -2.73 -12.01 3.17
C ALA A 73 -3.68 -11.79 1.97
N LYS A 74 -4.93 -11.39 2.23
CA LYS A 74 -5.95 -11.10 1.22
C LYS A 74 -6.03 -9.63 0.83
N SER A 75 -5.09 -8.79 1.29
CA SER A 75 -5.03 -7.39 0.89
C SER A 75 -5.08 -7.26 -0.63
N ASP A 76 -5.90 -6.33 -1.11
CA ASP A 76 -6.16 -6.11 -2.53
C ASP A 76 -5.89 -4.67 -2.96
N GLN A 77 -5.45 -3.81 -2.03
CA GLN A 77 -5.08 -2.42 -2.27
C GLN A 77 -3.66 -2.16 -1.75
N CYS A 78 -2.87 -1.42 -2.52
CA CYS A 78 -1.57 -0.92 -2.07
C CYS A 78 -1.36 0.50 -2.58
N THR A 79 -0.91 1.38 -1.68
CA THR A 79 -0.44 2.73 -2.04
C THR A 79 1.04 2.83 -1.72
N VAL A 80 1.87 3.08 -2.74
CA VAL A 80 3.29 3.41 -2.54
C VAL A 80 3.40 4.93 -2.43
N ASN A 81 4.11 5.41 -1.41
CA ASN A 81 4.38 6.83 -1.21
C ASN A 81 5.88 7.06 -1.22
N GLU A 82 6.37 7.98 -2.04
CA GLU A 82 7.76 8.44 -2.01
C GLU A 82 7.85 9.85 -1.43
N TYR A 83 8.66 9.99 -0.38
CA TYR A 83 8.94 11.26 0.26
C TYR A 83 10.38 11.69 -0.02
N LYS A 84 10.57 12.92 -0.49
CA LYS A 84 11.88 13.59 -0.49
C LYS A 84 12.17 14.19 0.87
N ALA A 85 13.45 14.47 1.15
CA ALA A 85 13.87 15.14 2.38
C ALA A 85 13.07 16.45 2.62
N GLY A 86 12.52 16.59 3.82
CA GLY A 86 11.68 17.72 4.22
C GLY A 86 10.20 17.59 3.85
N GLN A 87 9.79 16.53 3.13
CA GLN A 87 8.39 16.23 2.91
C GLN A 87 7.82 15.40 4.06
N GLY A 88 6.51 15.49 4.25
CA GLY A 88 5.80 14.68 5.23
C GLY A 88 4.33 14.58 4.90
N ILE A 89 3.59 13.90 5.77
CA ILE A 89 2.14 13.77 5.70
C ILE A 89 1.53 14.44 6.94
N ARG A 90 0.45 15.20 6.75
CA ARG A 90 -0.26 15.82 7.86
C ARG A 90 -0.91 14.74 8.74
N PRO A 91 -1.07 14.97 10.06
CA PRO A 91 -1.81 14.07 10.93
C PRO A 91 -3.20 13.77 10.35
N HIS A 92 -3.54 12.48 10.24
CA HIS A 92 -4.82 12.01 9.71
C HIS A 92 -5.12 10.62 10.26
N VAL A 93 -6.34 10.16 10.00
CA VAL A 93 -6.79 8.79 10.23
C VAL A 93 -7.27 8.26 8.88
N ASP A 94 -6.85 7.05 8.54
CA ASP A 94 -7.35 6.34 7.35
C ASP A 94 -8.86 6.13 7.46
N THR A 95 -9.58 6.26 6.34
CA THR A 95 -11.04 6.20 6.33
C THR A 95 -11.50 4.78 6.65
N PRO A 96 -12.12 4.53 7.83
CA PRO A 96 -12.47 3.16 8.24
C PRO A 96 -13.46 2.47 7.29
N GLU A 97 -14.28 3.24 6.58
CA GLU A 97 -15.24 2.72 5.61
C GLU A 97 -14.59 2.33 4.27
N ALA A 98 -13.36 2.80 4.02
CA ALA A 98 -12.63 2.53 2.77
C ALA A 98 -11.69 1.32 2.89
N PHE A 99 -11.30 0.94 4.11
CA PHE A 99 -10.30 -0.08 4.36
C PHE A 99 -10.79 -1.16 5.32
N GLY A 100 -10.15 -2.32 5.28
CA GLY A 100 -10.38 -3.37 6.27
C GLY A 100 -9.83 -2.98 7.65
N THR A 101 -9.97 -3.91 8.60
CA THR A 101 -9.56 -3.71 10.00
C THR A 101 -8.06 -3.45 10.18
N HIS A 102 -7.23 -3.86 9.22
CA HIS A 102 -5.77 -3.81 9.33
C HIS A 102 -5.16 -2.97 8.22
N ILE A 103 -4.18 -2.15 8.59
CA ILE A 103 -3.33 -1.40 7.68
C ILE A 103 -1.89 -1.84 7.95
N VAL A 104 -1.19 -2.26 6.89
CA VAL A 104 0.20 -2.70 6.97
C VAL A 104 1.05 -1.67 6.24
N SER A 105 2.14 -1.23 6.89
CA SER A 105 3.11 -0.32 6.30
C SER A 105 4.47 -1.01 6.22
N LEU A 106 5.14 -0.85 5.08
CA LEU A 106 6.51 -1.26 4.85
C LEU A 106 7.34 -0.02 4.48
N SER A 107 8.29 0.32 5.33
CA SER A 107 9.25 1.40 5.05
C SER A 107 10.47 0.84 4.35
N LEU A 108 10.93 1.53 3.31
CA LEU A 108 12.13 1.22 2.54
C LEU A 108 13.06 2.43 2.55
N LEU A 109 14.33 2.21 2.23
CA LEU A 109 15.37 3.24 2.13
C LEU A 109 15.64 3.93 3.48
N SER A 110 15.57 5.27 3.50
CA SER A 110 15.91 6.06 4.67
C SER A 110 14.70 6.25 5.58
N PRO A 111 14.91 6.33 6.91
CA PRO A 111 13.88 6.82 7.82
C PRO A 111 13.38 8.21 7.40
N ILE A 112 12.09 8.45 7.61
CA ILE A 112 11.46 9.77 7.47
C ILE A 112 11.85 10.65 8.66
#